data_AF-A0A926VW70-F1
#
_entry.id   AF-A0A926VW70-F1
#
_cell.length_a   1.000
_cell.length_b   1.000
_cell.length_c   1.000
_cell.angle_alpha   90.00
_cell.angle_beta   90.00
_cell.angle_gamma   90.00
#
_symmetry.space_group_name_H-M   'P 1'
#
loop_
_entity.id
_entity.type
_entity.pdbx_description
1 polymer ?
#
loop_
_entity_poly.entity_id
_entity_poly.type
_entity_poly.pdbx_seq_one_letter_code
_entity_poly.pdbx_strand_id
1 'polypeptide(L)'
;MTIAVGRAPSRGWFDVLDDWLKRDRFVFVGWSGILLFPCAFLALGGWLTGTTFVTSWYTHGLASSYLEGCNFLTVAVSTPADSMGHSLLLLWGPEAQGNLTRWFQLGGLWPFVALHGAFGLIGFMLRQFEIARLVGIRPYNALAFSAPIAVFVSVFLMYPLGQSSWFFAPSFGVAAIFRFLLFLQGFHNWTLNPFHMMGVAGVLGGALLCAIHGATVENT
;
A
#
# COMPACT_ATOMS: atom_id res chain seq x y z
N MET A 1 13.04 -21.06 -59.25
CA MET A 1 12.53 -20.93 -57.87
C MET A 1 13.47 -20.01 -57.11
N THR A 2 13.15 -18.72 -57.06
CA THR A 2 13.90 -17.72 -56.29
C THR A 2 13.29 -17.64 -54.90
N ILE A 3 14.01 -18.14 -53.90
CA ILE A 3 13.62 -18.05 -52.49
C ILE A 3 13.87 -16.59 -52.08
N ALA A 4 12.80 -15.81 -51.95
CA ALA A 4 12.85 -14.51 -51.32
C ALA A 4 13.17 -14.72 -49.84
N VAL A 5 14.43 -14.57 -49.46
CA VAL A 5 14.86 -14.43 -48.06
C VAL A 5 14.35 -13.06 -47.60
N GLY A 6 13.10 -13.04 -47.12
CA GLY A 6 12.53 -11.85 -46.50
C GLY A 6 13.40 -11.47 -45.30
N ARG A 7 13.94 -10.24 -45.32
CA ARG A 7 14.59 -9.62 -44.16
C ARG A 7 13.63 -9.77 -42.98
N ALA A 8 14.05 -10.49 -41.94
CA ALA A 8 13.35 -10.45 -40.67
C ALA A 8 13.23 -8.97 -40.25
N PRO A 9 12.03 -8.49 -39.88
CA PRO A 9 11.87 -7.12 -39.43
C PRO A 9 12.84 -6.87 -38.27
N SER A 10 13.59 -5.76 -38.32
CA SER A 10 14.51 -5.39 -37.24
C SER A 10 13.70 -5.22 -35.96
N ARG A 11 13.93 -6.08 -34.95
CA ARG A 11 13.24 -5.99 -33.66
C ARG A 11 13.51 -4.62 -33.04
N GLY A 12 12.45 -3.95 -32.58
CA GLY A 12 12.57 -2.64 -31.96
C GLY A 12 13.19 -2.75 -30.57
N TRP A 13 13.71 -1.64 -30.03
CA TRP A 13 14.20 -1.59 -28.64
C TRP A 13 13.11 -1.99 -27.63
N PHE A 14 11.84 -1.71 -27.94
CA PHE A 14 10.69 -2.11 -27.13
C PHE A 14 10.59 -3.63 -26.99
N ASP A 15 10.74 -4.38 -28.10
CA ASP A 15 10.68 -5.85 -28.07
C ASP A 15 11.85 -6.44 -27.29
N VAL A 16 13.04 -5.83 -27.41
CA VAL A 16 14.23 -6.25 -26.64
C VAL A 16 14.03 -5.98 -25.15
N LEU A 17 13.43 -4.85 -24.78
CA LEU A 17 13.11 -4.53 -23.40
C LEU A 17 12.00 -5.44 -22.85
N ASP A 18 10.97 -5.74 -23.64
CA ASP A 18 9.89 -6.67 -23.29
C ASP A 18 10.43 -8.07 -22.99
N ASP A 19 11.27 -8.60 -23.89
CA ASP A 19 11.98 -9.86 -23.70
C ASP A 19 12.78 -9.83 -22.40
N TRP A 20 13.51 -8.74 -22.14
CA TRP A 20 14.29 -8.59 -20.92
C TRP A 20 13.39 -8.57 -19.68
N LEU A 21 12.32 -7.79 -19.65
CA LEU A 21 11.45 -7.65 -18.48
C LEU A 21 10.80 -8.98 -18.11
N LYS A 22 10.41 -9.77 -19.11
CA LYS A 22 9.65 -11.01 -18.95
C LYS A 22 10.49 -12.28 -18.80
N ARG A 23 11.83 -12.19 -18.75
CA ARG A 23 12.65 -13.40 -18.55
C ARG A 23 12.31 -14.10 -17.24
N ASP A 24 12.30 -15.43 -17.32
CA ASP A 24 12.18 -16.29 -16.16
C ASP A 24 13.45 -16.19 -15.30
N ARG A 25 13.26 -15.82 -14.04
CA ARG A 25 14.31 -15.55 -13.06
C ARG A 25 13.72 -15.63 -11.66
N PHE A 26 14.60 -15.72 -10.65
CA PHE A 26 14.20 -15.83 -9.25
C PHE A 26 13.15 -14.79 -8.80
N VAL A 27 13.33 -13.52 -9.17
CA VAL A 27 12.30 -12.48 -9.01
C VAL A 27 11.87 -11.98 -10.37
N PHE A 28 10.74 -12.47 -10.88
CA PHE A 28 10.12 -11.97 -12.11
C PHE A 28 10.02 -10.43 -12.06
N VAL A 29 10.27 -9.72 -13.17
CA VAL A 29 10.19 -8.25 -13.18
C VAL A 29 8.88 -7.81 -13.83
N GLY A 30 8.75 -8.03 -15.14
CA GLY A 30 7.60 -7.58 -15.92
C GLY A 30 7.52 -6.05 -16.03
N TRP A 31 6.65 -5.56 -16.91
CA TRP A 31 6.34 -4.12 -16.99
C TRP A 31 5.73 -3.61 -15.69
N SER A 32 4.91 -4.43 -15.05
CA SER A 32 4.34 -4.15 -13.73
C SER A 32 5.41 -3.89 -12.66
N GLY A 33 6.57 -4.56 -12.75
CA GLY A 33 7.69 -4.40 -11.84
C GLY A 33 8.28 -2.98 -11.82
N ILE A 34 8.20 -2.26 -12.94
CA ILE A 34 8.70 -0.88 -13.05
C ILE A 34 7.93 0.06 -12.11
N LEU A 35 6.62 -0.19 -11.93
CA LEU A 35 5.80 0.53 -10.95
C LEU A 35 5.93 -0.09 -9.55
N LEU A 36 5.77 -1.42 -9.46
CA LEU A 36 5.68 -2.12 -8.19
C LEU A 36 6.93 -1.95 -7.32
N PHE A 37 8.11 -2.25 -7.85
CA PHE A 37 9.32 -2.33 -7.03
C PHE A 37 9.70 -1.00 -6.38
N PRO A 38 9.83 0.11 -7.10
CA PRO A 38 10.16 1.38 -6.45
C PRO A 38 9.07 1.81 -5.46
N CYS A 39 7.79 1.69 -5.82
CA CYS A 39 6.69 2.10 -4.93
C CYS A 39 6.60 1.25 -3.66
N ALA A 40 6.67 -0.07 -3.77
CA ALA A 40 6.65 -0.97 -2.61
C ALA A 40 7.89 -0.79 -1.73
N PHE A 41 9.07 -0.63 -2.34
CA PHE A 41 10.32 -0.39 -1.62
C PHE A 41 10.28 0.92 -0.85
N LEU A 42 9.81 2.01 -1.47
CA LEU A 42 9.70 3.31 -0.82
C LEU A 42 8.62 3.32 0.28
N ALA A 43 7.47 2.67 0.07
CA ALA A 43 6.44 2.57 1.11
C ALA A 43 6.93 1.80 2.34
N LEU A 44 7.53 0.62 2.14
CA LEU A 44 8.08 -0.18 3.23
C LEU A 44 9.27 0.52 3.91
N GLY A 45 10.21 1.05 3.11
CA GLY A 45 11.37 1.77 3.61
C GLY A 45 11.00 3.05 4.36
N GLY A 46 10.00 3.79 3.90
CA GLY A 46 9.47 4.97 4.57
C GLY A 46 8.83 4.62 5.92
N TRP A 47 8.08 3.52 5.99
CA TRP A 47 7.52 3.03 7.26
C TRP A 47 8.61 2.61 8.25
N LEU A 48 9.59 1.82 7.81
CA LEU A 48 10.73 1.39 8.63
C LEU A 48 11.55 2.59 9.12
N THR A 49 11.84 3.55 8.23
CA THR A 49 12.59 4.76 8.57
C THR A 49 11.83 5.60 9.60
N GLY A 50 10.54 5.83 9.38
CA GLY A 50 9.73 6.66 10.26
C GLY A 50 9.55 6.04 11.64
N THR A 51 9.15 4.77 11.71
CA THR A 51 9.02 4.04 12.99
C THR A 51 10.34 3.88 13.74
N THR A 52 11.48 3.97 13.07
CA THR A 52 12.78 3.87 13.74
C THR A 52 13.30 5.21 14.24
N PHE A 53 13.14 6.29 13.47
CA PHE A 53 13.88 7.53 13.70
C PHE A 53 13.03 8.80 13.80
N VAL A 54 11.75 8.78 13.44
CA VAL A 54 10.97 10.01 13.20
C VAL A 54 9.92 10.22 14.29
N THR A 55 9.96 11.43 14.86
CA THR A 55 9.01 11.91 15.87
C THR A 55 7.68 12.33 15.28
N SER A 56 6.62 12.23 16.08
CA SER A 56 5.30 12.82 15.83
C SER A 56 5.02 13.98 16.79
N TRP A 57 6.04 14.55 17.43
CA TRP A 57 5.89 15.62 18.41
C TRP A 57 5.24 16.88 17.80
N TYR A 58 5.63 17.24 16.58
CA TYR A 58 5.16 18.47 15.92
C TYR A 58 3.80 18.33 15.25
N THR A 59 3.30 17.10 15.05
CA THR A 59 2.00 16.83 14.44
C THR A 59 0.96 16.39 15.46
N HIS A 60 1.34 15.59 16.46
CA HIS A 60 0.44 15.00 17.45
C HIS A 60 0.85 15.21 18.92
N GLY A 61 2.03 15.76 19.20
CA GLY A 61 2.57 15.80 20.57
C GLY A 61 2.92 14.40 21.11
N LEU A 62 3.35 13.49 20.23
CA LEU A 62 3.64 12.09 20.57
C LEU A 62 5.08 11.70 20.22
N ALA A 63 5.70 10.91 21.10
CA ALA A 63 6.82 10.06 20.70
C ALA A 63 6.28 8.89 19.85
N SER A 64 6.95 8.58 18.74
CA SER A 64 6.46 7.58 17.79
C SER A 64 7.53 6.69 17.16
N SER A 65 8.77 6.77 17.65
CA SER A 65 9.89 6.04 17.09
C SER A 65 10.70 5.25 18.12
N TYR A 66 11.42 4.22 17.66
CA TYR A 66 12.38 3.48 18.50
C TYR A 66 13.42 4.43 19.12
N LEU A 67 13.87 5.43 18.37
CA LEU A 67 14.80 6.45 18.83
C LEU A 67 14.28 7.23 20.06
N GLU A 68 12.97 7.40 20.16
CA GLU A 68 12.31 8.11 21.27
C GLU A 68 11.88 7.17 22.41
N GLY A 69 12.17 5.87 22.30
CA GLY A 69 11.84 4.86 23.32
C GLY A 69 10.50 4.14 23.11
N CYS A 70 9.85 4.29 21.96
CA CYS A 70 8.72 3.43 21.60
C CYS A 70 9.18 1.98 21.36
N ASN A 71 8.25 1.04 21.45
CA ASN A 71 8.48 -0.37 21.09
C ASN A 71 7.67 -0.72 19.82
N PHE A 72 7.80 -1.94 19.32
CA PHE A 72 7.13 -2.37 18.08
C PHE A 72 5.61 -2.11 18.08
N LEU A 73 4.96 -2.21 19.23
CA LEU A 73 3.52 -1.97 19.35
C LEU A 73 3.18 -0.47 19.31
N THR A 74 4.08 0.41 19.76
CA THR A 74 3.78 1.84 19.95
C THR A 74 4.43 2.74 18.90
N VAL A 75 5.38 2.26 18.11
CA VAL A 75 5.91 3.02 16.97
C VAL A 75 4.86 3.26 15.90
N ALA A 76 4.93 4.42 15.25
CA ALA A 76 4.07 4.76 14.13
C ALA A 76 4.72 5.79 13.20
N VAL A 77 4.38 5.72 11.91
CA VAL A 77 4.45 6.91 11.05
C VAL A 77 3.11 7.62 11.16
N SER A 78 3.07 8.69 11.95
CA SER A 78 1.82 9.42 12.23
C SER A 78 1.44 10.39 11.12
N THR A 79 0.16 10.69 11.05
CA THR A 79 -0.42 11.62 10.08
C THR A 79 0.14 13.04 10.22
N PRO A 80 0.05 13.87 9.17
CA PRO A 80 0.37 15.29 9.28
C PRO A 80 -0.60 16.00 10.23
N ALA A 81 -0.20 17.16 10.76
CA ALA A 81 -1.06 18.00 11.59
C ALA A 81 -2.35 18.41 10.83
N ASP A 82 -3.45 18.64 11.54
CA ASP A 82 -4.73 19.01 10.92
C ASP A 82 -4.66 20.29 10.08
N SER A 83 -3.76 21.23 10.46
CA SER A 83 -3.48 22.45 9.71
C SER A 83 -2.90 22.20 8.31
N MET A 84 -2.39 21.00 8.03
CA MET A 84 -1.88 20.63 6.70
C MET A 84 -3.01 20.28 5.72
N GLY A 85 -4.26 20.12 6.20
CA GLY A 85 -5.40 19.74 5.39
C GLY A 85 -5.13 18.45 4.61
N HIS A 86 -5.42 18.48 3.31
CA HIS A 86 -5.16 17.39 2.37
C HIS A 86 -3.93 17.64 1.49
N SER A 87 -2.98 18.46 1.94
CA SER A 87 -1.75 18.68 1.18
C SER A 87 -1.07 17.35 0.83
N LEU A 88 -0.62 17.21 -0.42
CA LEU A 88 0.21 16.08 -0.83
C LEU A 88 1.53 16.03 -0.06
N LEU A 89 1.91 17.15 0.59
CA LEU A 89 3.09 17.32 1.43
C LEU A 89 4.31 16.77 0.71
N LEU A 90 4.51 17.20 -0.54
CA LEU A 90 5.65 16.77 -1.35
C LEU A 90 6.93 17.36 -0.75
N LEU A 91 8.04 16.63 -0.83
CA LEU A 91 9.32 17.12 -0.31
C LEU A 91 9.72 18.46 -0.94
N TRP A 92 9.48 18.63 -2.24
CA TRP A 92 9.68 19.88 -2.99
C TRP A 92 8.48 20.83 -2.94
N GLY A 93 7.46 20.50 -2.14
CA GLY A 93 6.25 21.31 -1.96
C GLY A 93 6.51 22.59 -1.16
N PRO A 94 5.54 23.53 -1.15
CA PRO A 94 5.68 24.83 -0.48
C PRO A 94 5.83 24.72 1.04
N GLU A 95 5.39 23.63 1.66
CA GLU A 95 5.44 23.43 3.10
C GLU A 95 6.84 23.01 3.58
N ALA A 96 7.51 22.15 2.81
CA ALA A 96 8.81 21.59 3.18
C ALA A 96 9.98 22.25 2.43
N GLN A 97 9.75 22.81 1.24
CA GLN A 97 10.72 23.59 0.45
C GLN A 97 12.06 22.87 0.24
N GLY A 98 12.02 21.55 0.04
CA GLY A 98 13.20 20.69 -0.13
C GLY A 98 13.94 20.37 1.18
N ASN A 99 13.54 20.92 2.33
CA ASN A 99 14.15 20.62 3.61
C ASN A 99 13.63 19.29 4.16
N LEU A 100 14.43 18.23 4.00
CA LEU A 100 14.09 16.87 4.41
C LEU A 100 13.77 16.75 5.91
N THR A 101 14.54 17.40 6.77
CA THR A 101 14.31 17.34 8.23
C THR A 101 12.97 17.97 8.60
N ARG A 102 12.63 19.11 8.02
CA ARG A 102 11.33 19.75 8.23
C ARG A 102 10.20 18.90 7.66
N TRP A 103 10.41 18.31 6.49
CA TRP A 103 9.45 17.40 5.89
C TRP A 103 9.11 16.21 6.81
N PHE A 104 10.10 15.61 7.46
CA PHE A 104 9.86 14.58 8.47
C PHE A 104 9.05 15.12 9.66
N GLN A 105 9.41 16.29 10.18
CA GLN A 105 8.71 16.90 11.31
C GLN A 105 7.26 17.29 11.00
N LEU A 106 6.95 17.64 9.75
CA LEU A 106 5.60 17.98 9.30
C LEU A 106 4.71 16.75 9.03
N GLY A 107 5.23 15.53 9.22
CA GLY A 107 4.51 14.29 8.94
C GLY A 107 4.53 13.89 7.46
N GLY A 108 5.46 14.40 6.66
CA GLY A 108 5.56 14.12 5.22
C GLY A 108 5.77 12.64 4.86
N LEU A 109 6.33 11.84 5.78
CA LEU A 109 6.42 10.39 5.58
C LEU A 109 5.06 9.71 5.50
N TRP A 110 4.01 10.25 6.11
CA TRP A 110 2.69 9.65 6.05
C TRP A 110 2.10 9.65 4.63
N PRO A 111 1.93 10.81 3.94
CA PRO A 111 1.46 10.79 2.55
C PRO A 111 2.48 10.10 1.63
N PHE A 112 3.77 10.14 1.92
CA PHE A 112 4.76 9.37 1.17
C PHE A 112 4.49 7.87 1.21
N VAL A 113 4.30 7.29 2.40
CA VAL A 113 3.99 5.86 2.57
C VAL A 113 2.61 5.55 1.99
N ALA A 114 1.61 6.40 2.21
CA ALA A 114 0.26 6.18 1.69
C ALA A 114 0.21 6.18 0.15
N LEU A 115 0.83 7.17 -0.50
CA LEU A 115 0.80 7.31 -1.95
C LEU A 115 1.68 6.26 -2.65
N HIS A 116 2.91 6.04 -2.19
CA HIS A 116 3.74 4.96 -2.74
C HIS A 116 3.12 3.59 -2.45
N GLY A 117 2.47 3.41 -1.30
CA GLY A 117 1.69 2.21 -0.99
C GLY A 117 0.55 1.99 -1.99
N ALA A 118 -0.23 3.03 -2.30
CA ALA A 118 -1.31 2.97 -3.29
C ALA A 118 -0.78 2.55 -4.68
N PHE A 119 0.27 3.20 -5.17
CA PHE A 119 0.87 2.86 -6.46
C PHE A 119 1.54 1.47 -6.44
N GLY A 120 2.11 1.05 -5.30
CA GLY A 120 2.62 -0.30 -5.10
C GLY A 120 1.53 -1.36 -5.21
N LEU A 121 0.36 -1.12 -4.61
CA LEU A 121 -0.81 -2.02 -4.74
C LEU A 121 -1.31 -2.11 -6.18
N ILE A 122 -1.35 -0.98 -6.91
CA ILE A 122 -1.66 -0.96 -8.35
C ILE A 122 -0.63 -1.81 -9.11
N GLY A 123 0.66 -1.58 -8.88
CA GLY A 123 1.75 -2.35 -9.49
C GLY A 123 1.63 -3.85 -9.19
N PHE A 124 1.22 -4.23 -7.98
CA PHE A 124 1.04 -5.62 -7.57
C PHE A 124 -0.14 -6.27 -8.29
N MET A 125 -1.28 -5.58 -8.41
CA MET A 125 -2.43 -6.08 -9.17
C MET A 125 -2.11 -6.24 -10.67
N LEU A 126 -1.40 -5.26 -11.24
CA LEU A 126 -0.90 -5.34 -12.61
C LEU A 126 0.05 -6.54 -12.80
N ARG A 127 0.89 -6.81 -11.80
CA ARG A 127 1.79 -7.97 -11.81
C ARG A 127 1.02 -9.30 -11.80
N GLN A 128 -0.04 -9.40 -11.01
CA GLN A 128 -0.90 -10.57 -11.00
C GLN A 128 -1.55 -10.80 -12.38
N PHE A 129 -2.01 -9.74 -13.05
CA PHE A 129 -2.52 -9.84 -14.43
C PHE A 129 -1.43 -10.23 -15.43
N GLU A 130 -0.26 -9.61 -15.36
CA GLU A 130 0.85 -9.86 -16.29
C GLU A 130 1.33 -11.31 -16.19
N ILE A 131 1.57 -11.81 -14.97
CA ILE A 131 1.97 -13.21 -14.75
C ILE A 131 0.85 -14.16 -15.21
N ALA A 132 -0.41 -13.88 -14.87
CA ALA A 132 -1.53 -14.72 -15.30
C ALA A 132 -1.60 -14.81 -16.83
N ARG A 133 -1.36 -13.69 -17.54
CA ARG A 133 -1.35 -13.65 -18.99
C ARG A 133 -0.17 -14.43 -19.59
N LEU A 134 1.02 -14.33 -19.00
CA LEU A 134 2.23 -15.02 -19.48
C LEU A 134 2.15 -16.54 -19.26
N VAL A 135 1.59 -16.98 -18.14
CA VAL A 135 1.40 -18.40 -17.84
C VAL A 135 0.18 -18.98 -18.56
N GLY A 136 -0.79 -18.15 -18.95
CA GLY A 136 -2.00 -18.58 -19.64
C GLY A 136 -3.13 -19.04 -18.71
N ILE A 137 -3.18 -18.53 -17.47
CA ILE A 137 -4.22 -18.83 -16.48
C ILE A 137 -5.26 -17.71 -16.37
N ARG A 138 -6.44 -18.03 -15.83
CA ARG A 138 -7.50 -17.05 -15.58
C ARG A 138 -7.07 -16.09 -14.44
N PRO A 139 -7.27 -14.78 -14.55
CA PRO A 139 -6.70 -13.80 -13.62
C PRO A 139 -7.52 -13.60 -12.32
N TYR A 140 -8.09 -14.66 -11.73
CA TYR A 140 -8.93 -14.52 -10.52
C TYR A 140 -8.18 -14.01 -9.30
N ASN A 141 -6.87 -14.27 -9.21
CA ASN A 141 -6.04 -13.73 -8.13
C ASN A 141 -6.00 -12.19 -8.18
N ALA A 142 -5.87 -11.60 -9.38
CA ALA A 142 -5.93 -10.15 -9.55
C ALA A 142 -7.30 -9.59 -9.19
N LEU A 143 -8.38 -10.27 -9.60
CA LEU A 143 -9.74 -9.87 -9.25
C LEU A 143 -9.99 -9.94 -7.74
N ALA A 144 -9.53 -10.98 -7.05
CA ALA A 144 -9.62 -11.09 -5.61
C ALA A 144 -8.82 -9.99 -4.89
N PHE A 145 -7.68 -9.58 -5.44
CA PHE A 145 -6.83 -8.52 -4.89
C PHE A 145 -7.46 -7.11 -5.00
N SER A 146 -8.57 -6.96 -5.73
CA SER A 146 -9.35 -5.71 -5.71
C SER A 146 -9.93 -5.39 -4.32
N ALA A 147 -10.22 -6.40 -3.48
CA ALA A 147 -10.71 -6.18 -2.12
C ALA A 147 -9.67 -5.48 -1.20
N PRO A 148 -8.41 -5.95 -1.11
CA PRO A 148 -7.33 -5.20 -0.47
C PRO A 148 -7.17 -3.76 -0.97
N ILE A 149 -7.23 -3.53 -2.28
CA ILE A 149 -7.14 -2.19 -2.87
C ILE A 149 -8.32 -1.32 -2.41
N ALA A 150 -9.55 -1.85 -2.44
CA ALA A 150 -10.73 -1.13 -2.00
C ALA A 150 -10.65 -0.72 -0.52
N VAL A 151 -10.16 -1.61 0.35
CA VAL A 151 -9.93 -1.29 1.77
C VAL A 151 -8.86 -0.21 1.92
N PHE A 152 -7.71 -0.34 1.26
CA PHE A 152 -6.64 0.66 1.37
C PHE A 152 -7.10 2.04 0.88
N VAL A 153 -7.70 2.11 -0.31
CA VAL A 153 -8.19 3.36 -0.91
C VAL A 153 -9.30 3.97 -0.07
N SER A 154 -10.28 3.17 0.39
CA SER A 154 -11.38 3.70 1.20
C SER A 154 -10.91 4.24 2.55
N VAL A 155 -9.99 3.55 3.24
CA VAL A 155 -9.59 3.89 4.61
C VAL A 155 -8.46 4.92 4.65
N PHE A 156 -7.46 4.81 3.79
CA PHE A 156 -6.27 5.69 3.82
C PHE A 156 -6.39 6.90 2.91
N LEU A 157 -7.30 6.91 1.93
CA LEU A 157 -7.48 8.03 1.01
C LEU A 157 -8.89 8.64 1.13
N MET A 158 -9.94 7.87 0.85
CA MET A 158 -11.30 8.43 0.79
C MET A 158 -11.81 8.90 2.16
N TYR A 159 -11.60 8.11 3.21
CA TYR A 159 -12.03 8.46 4.56
C TYR A 159 -11.45 9.82 5.00
N PRO A 160 -10.13 10.05 5.02
CA PRO A 160 -9.59 11.35 5.42
C PRO A 160 -9.90 12.48 4.43
N LEU A 161 -10.04 12.20 3.11
CA LEU A 161 -10.53 13.20 2.14
C LEU A 161 -11.96 13.65 2.43
N GLY A 162 -12.79 12.78 3.03
CA GLY A 162 -14.12 13.13 3.53
C GLY A 162 -14.11 13.78 4.93
N GLN A 163 -12.96 13.81 5.61
CA GLN A 163 -12.74 14.54 6.87
C GLN A 163 -12.04 15.88 6.58
N SER A 164 -11.68 16.64 7.63
CA SER A 164 -10.99 17.92 7.47
C SER A 164 -9.58 17.81 6.88
N SER A 165 -8.87 16.71 7.14
CA SER A 165 -7.45 16.58 6.77
C SER A 165 -6.96 15.13 6.83
N TRP A 166 -5.71 14.92 6.40
CA TRP A 166 -4.99 13.67 6.62
C TRP A 166 -4.82 13.30 8.09
N PHE A 167 -4.90 14.25 9.03
CA PHE A 167 -4.73 14.01 10.46
C PHE A 167 -5.65 12.90 10.99
N PHE A 168 -6.86 12.80 10.42
CA PHE A 168 -7.88 11.82 10.80
C PHE A 168 -7.71 10.46 10.13
N ALA A 169 -6.80 10.33 9.16
CA ALA A 169 -6.48 9.02 8.60
C ALA A 169 -5.83 8.11 9.67
N PRO A 170 -5.81 6.79 9.46
CA PRO A 170 -5.03 5.92 10.33
C PRO A 170 -3.54 6.21 10.15
N SER A 171 -2.85 6.42 11.27
CA SER A 171 -1.39 6.45 11.32
C SER A 171 -0.83 5.03 11.19
N PHE A 172 0.32 4.87 10.54
CA PHE A 172 0.91 3.56 10.25
C PHE A 172 1.67 2.99 11.47
N GLY A 173 0.95 2.44 12.43
CA GLY A 173 1.50 1.80 13.63
C GLY A 173 0.47 0.92 14.34
N VAL A 174 0.93 -0.07 15.13
CA VAL A 174 0.03 -1.06 15.73
C VAL A 174 -0.96 -0.40 16.70
N ALA A 175 -0.47 0.27 17.75
CA ALA A 175 -1.32 0.99 18.70
C ALA A 175 -2.08 2.13 18.04
N ALA A 176 -1.52 2.75 17.01
CA ALA A 176 -2.17 3.83 16.27
C ALA A 176 -3.41 3.35 15.49
N ILE A 177 -3.35 2.14 14.93
CA ILE A 177 -4.52 1.47 14.33
C ILE A 177 -5.56 1.12 15.39
N PHE A 178 -5.16 0.61 16.57
CA PHE A 178 -6.11 0.39 17.66
C PHE A 178 -6.82 1.68 18.08
N ARG A 179 -6.07 2.79 18.20
CA ARG A 179 -6.65 4.12 18.45
C ARG A 179 -7.66 4.49 17.36
N PHE A 180 -7.38 4.19 16.10
CA PHE A 180 -8.32 4.44 14.99
C PHE A 180 -9.60 3.61 15.10
N LEU A 181 -9.52 2.33 15.50
CA LEU A 181 -10.70 1.49 15.73
C LEU A 181 -11.60 2.05 16.85
N LEU A 182 -10.99 2.47 17.97
CA LEU A 182 -11.71 3.08 19.09
C LEU A 182 -12.30 4.44 18.70
N PHE A 183 -11.60 5.22 17.88
CA PHE A 183 -12.13 6.47 17.30
C PHE A 183 -13.35 6.20 16.43
N LEU A 184 -13.29 5.22 15.51
CA LEU A 184 -14.44 4.84 14.69
C LEU A 184 -15.63 4.38 15.55
N GLN A 185 -15.38 3.60 16.60
CA GLN A 185 -16.46 3.21 17.51
C GLN A 185 -17.05 4.42 18.25
N GLY A 186 -16.22 5.25 18.86
CA GLY A 186 -16.66 6.37 19.68
C GLY A 186 -17.35 7.48 18.90
N PHE A 187 -16.92 7.75 17.67
CA PHE A 187 -17.42 8.86 16.86
C PHE A 187 -18.39 8.45 15.75
N HIS A 188 -18.32 7.21 15.27
CA HIS A 188 -19.14 6.74 14.14
C HIS A 188 -20.05 5.55 14.47
N ASN A 189 -20.00 5.04 15.72
CA ASN A 189 -20.69 3.82 16.15
C ASN A 189 -20.55 2.68 15.13
N TRP A 190 -19.31 2.50 14.65
CA TRP A 190 -19.03 1.73 13.43
C TRP A 190 -19.48 0.27 13.50
N THR A 191 -19.53 -0.33 14.70
CA THR A 191 -20.06 -1.68 14.89
C THR A 191 -21.53 -1.83 14.51
N LEU A 192 -22.32 -0.76 14.54
CA LEU A 192 -23.73 -0.76 14.13
C LEU A 192 -23.91 -0.62 12.61
N ASN A 193 -22.84 -0.35 11.85
CA ASN A 193 -22.93 -0.21 10.41
C ASN A 193 -23.12 -1.59 9.72
N PRO A 194 -24.17 -1.79 8.91
CA PRO A 194 -24.41 -3.08 8.26
C PRO A 194 -23.32 -3.45 7.24
N PHE A 195 -22.65 -2.48 6.61
CA PHE A 195 -21.50 -2.77 5.74
C PHE A 195 -20.32 -3.30 6.52
N HIS A 196 -20.08 -2.77 7.73
CA HIS A 196 -19.06 -3.33 8.63
C HIS A 196 -19.42 -4.76 9.05
N MET A 197 -20.68 -5.01 9.42
CA MET A 197 -21.16 -6.36 9.77
C MET A 197 -20.97 -7.37 8.61
N MET A 198 -21.28 -6.96 7.37
CA MET A 198 -21.01 -7.79 6.19
C MET A 198 -19.51 -8.06 5.99
N GLY A 199 -18.65 -7.06 6.23
CA GLY A 199 -17.20 -7.24 6.23
C GLY A 199 -16.73 -8.25 7.27
N VAL A 200 -17.23 -8.15 8.51
CA VAL A 200 -16.96 -9.11 9.58
C VAL A 200 -17.40 -10.52 9.19
N ALA A 201 -18.61 -10.69 8.64
CA ALA A 201 -19.10 -11.97 8.16
C ALA A 201 -18.21 -12.54 7.04
N GLY A 202 -17.75 -11.71 6.11
CA GLY A 202 -16.83 -12.12 5.05
C GLY A 202 -15.46 -12.57 5.56
N VAL A 203 -14.87 -11.84 6.51
CA VAL A 203 -13.56 -12.20 7.09
C VAL A 203 -13.66 -13.46 7.96
N LEU A 204 -14.61 -13.52 8.89
CA LEU A 204 -14.78 -14.69 9.76
C LEU A 204 -15.26 -15.92 8.97
N GLY A 205 -16.18 -15.73 8.02
CA GLY A 205 -16.62 -16.78 7.11
C GLY A 205 -15.50 -17.28 6.21
N GLY A 206 -14.64 -16.38 5.70
CA GLY A 206 -13.45 -16.75 4.93
C GLY A 206 -12.44 -17.55 5.76
N ALA A 207 -12.19 -17.14 7.01
CA ALA A 207 -11.33 -17.89 7.94
C ALA A 207 -11.92 -19.28 8.25
N LEU A 208 -13.23 -19.37 8.47
CA LEU A 208 -13.94 -20.64 8.66
C LEU A 208 -13.80 -21.55 7.43
N LEU A 209 -14.03 -21.03 6.22
CA LEU A 209 -13.89 -21.78 4.98
C LEU A 209 -12.45 -22.24 4.74
N CYS A 210 -11.47 -21.40 5.05
CA CYS A 210 -10.05 -21.76 4.98
C CYS A 210 -9.73 -22.92 5.92
N ALA A 211 -10.14 -22.82 7.19
CA ALA A 211 -9.90 -23.85 8.20
C ALA A 211 -10.61 -25.17 7.87
N ILE A 212 -11.90 -25.12 7.54
CA ILE A 212 -12.69 -26.33 7.27
C ILE A 212 -12.22 -27.02 5.98
N HIS A 213 -11.86 -26.27 4.94
CA HIS A 213 -11.35 -26.85 3.70
C HIS A 213 -10.01 -27.55 3.94
N GLY A 214 -9.06 -26.90 4.61
CA GLY A 214 -7.77 -27.50 4.93
C GLY A 214 -7.92 -28.75 5.80
N ALA A 215 -8.73 -28.67 6.86
CA ALA A 215 -9.02 -29.82 7.71
C ALA A 215 -9.69 -30.98 6.95
N THR A 216 -10.61 -30.68 6.01
CA THR A 216 -11.29 -31.72 5.22
C THR A 216 -10.31 -32.41 4.29
N VAL A 217 -9.50 -31.66 3.53
CA VAL A 217 -8.52 -32.21 2.58
C VAL A 217 -7.47 -33.09 3.28
N GLU A 218 -7.02 -32.71 4.47
CA GLU A 218 -6.01 -33.50 5.20
C GLU A 218 -6.58 -34.77 5.84
N ASN A 219 -7.91 -34.87 5.98
CA ASN A 219 -8.55 -36.00 6.69
C ASN A 219 -9.42 -36.91 5.80
N THR A 220 -9.61 -36.57 4.52
CA THR A 220 -10.34 -37.38 3.52
C THR A 220 -9.84 -37.09 2.12
#